data_AF-A0A139CNQ7-F1
#
_entry.id   AF-A0A139CNQ7-F1
#
_cell.length_a   1.000
_cell.length_b   1.000
_cell.length_c   1.000
_cell.angle_alpha   90.00
_cell.angle_beta   90.00
_cell.angle_gamma   90.00
#
_symmetry.space_group_name_H-M   'P 1'
#
loop_
_entity.id
_entity.type
_entity.pdbx_description
1 polymer ?
#
loop_
_entity_poly.entity_id
_entity_poly.type
_entity_poly.pdbx_seq_one_letter_code
_entity_poly.pdbx_strand_id
1 'polypeptide(L)'
;MLQKEKLLQNKVVSYCVLSVLYVIKGLLDVVRNVQTFDWKNNKKYVFLTITFLYAAMIFYLSSRSDIGVPTHIIKVPLVYQLRDFLESSNLTFIIDLVEYSYQHRDKVAHMFLYFGLGIFLHLTFRNSDNPILEKYAAVLAIVIGILYGISDEIHQMYVPGRTSSIHDLYADSIGVTIAQVLFVILLLIGLYGRKKKKEETRQDQV
;
A
#
# COMPACT_ATOMS: atom_id res chain seq x y z
N MET A 1 41.04 -11.17 -39.26
CA MET A 1 40.64 -12.51 -38.75
C MET A 1 41.47 -12.92 -37.53
N LEU A 2 42.81 -12.82 -37.57
CA LEU A 2 43.71 -13.16 -36.44
C LEU A 2 43.35 -12.53 -35.07
N GLN A 3 42.87 -11.29 -35.04
CA GLN A 3 42.57 -10.60 -33.78
C GLN A 3 41.28 -11.10 -33.10
N LYS A 4 40.31 -11.59 -33.88
CA LYS A 4 39.08 -12.23 -33.37
C LYS A 4 39.39 -13.60 -32.75
N GLU A 5 40.28 -14.37 -33.37
CA GLU A 5 40.73 -15.68 -32.85
C GLU A 5 41.53 -15.55 -31.55
N LYS A 6 42.40 -14.54 -31.44
CA LYS A 6 43.11 -14.25 -30.18
C LYS A 6 42.17 -13.83 -29.04
N LEU A 7 41.10 -13.10 -29.35
CA LEU A 7 40.07 -12.74 -28.37
C LEU A 7 39.26 -13.96 -27.90
N LEU A 8 38.97 -14.90 -28.79
CA LEU A 8 38.25 -16.15 -28.48
C LEU A 8 39.08 -17.13 -27.63
N GLN A 9 40.40 -17.14 -27.78
CA GLN A 9 41.30 -17.98 -26.96
C GLN A 9 41.65 -17.34 -25.60
N ASN A 10 41.22 -16.10 -25.35
CA ASN A 10 41.48 -15.44 -24.10
C ASN A 10 40.53 -15.96 -23.01
N LYS A 11 41.05 -16.77 -22.10
CA LYS A 11 40.31 -17.34 -20.97
C LYS A 11 39.48 -16.29 -20.21
N VAL A 12 40.01 -15.08 -20.02
CA VAL A 12 39.30 -13.99 -19.31
C VAL A 12 38.04 -13.58 -20.08
N VAL A 13 38.15 -13.42 -21.40
CA VAL A 13 37.01 -13.08 -22.26
C VAL A 13 35.98 -14.20 -22.23
N SER A 14 36.40 -15.47 -22.28
CA SER A 14 35.49 -16.62 -22.17
C SER A 14 34.76 -16.65 -20.82
N TYR A 15 35.46 -16.41 -19.69
CA TYR A 15 34.83 -16.34 -18.37
C TYR A 15 33.82 -15.20 -18.29
N CYS A 16 34.17 -14.00 -18.75
CA CYS A 16 33.23 -12.87 -18.78
C CYS A 16 31.98 -13.18 -19.61
N VAL A 17 32.15 -13.76 -20.80
CA VAL A 17 31.03 -14.17 -21.66
C VAL A 17 30.17 -15.22 -20.97
N LEU A 18 30.77 -16.23 -20.32
CA LEU A 18 30.03 -17.25 -19.57
C LEU A 18 29.20 -16.62 -18.44
N SER A 19 29.82 -15.74 -17.63
CA SER A 19 29.15 -15.05 -16.53
C SER A 19 27.95 -14.23 -17.03
N VAL A 20 28.12 -13.50 -18.14
CA VAL A 20 27.03 -12.74 -18.77
C VAL A 20 25.92 -13.67 -19.23
N LEU A 21 26.24 -14.79 -19.87
CA LEU A 21 25.24 -15.77 -20.31
C LEU A 21 24.50 -16.42 -19.13
N TYR A 22 25.18 -16.70 -18.01
CA TYR A 22 24.53 -17.20 -16.80
C TYR A 22 23.55 -16.17 -16.20
N VAL A 23 23.93 -14.89 -16.18
CA VAL A 23 23.04 -13.80 -15.75
C VAL A 23 21.84 -13.70 -16.67
N ILE A 24 22.05 -13.69 -17.99
CA ILE A 24 20.95 -13.63 -18.97
C ILE A 24 20.02 -14.84 -18.82
N LYS A 25 20.58 -16.05 -18.69
CA LYS A 25 19.79 -17.26 -18.46
C LYS A 25 18.96 -17.16 -17.17
N GLY A 26 19.57 -16.69 -16.08
CA GLY A 26 18.86 -16.46 -14.82
C GLY A 26 17.70 -15.47 -14.98
N LEU A 27 17.91 -14.37 -15.69
CA LEU A 27 16.85 -13.39 -15.98
C LEU A 27 15.72 -14.00 -16.82
N LEU A 28 16.06 -14.78 -17.86
CA LEU A 28 15.07 -15.45 -18.70
C LEU A 28 14.28 -16.51 -17.91
N ASP A 29 14.94 -17.27 -17.04
CA ASP A 29 14.28 -18.24 -16.15
C ASP A 29 13.32 -17.54 -15.18
N VAL A 30 13.69 -16.36 -14.64
CA VAL A 30 12.80 -15.53 -13.82
C VAL A 30 11.59 -15.05 -14.62
N VAL A 31 11.80 -14.50 -15.81
CA VAL A 31 10.70 -14.02 -16.68
C VAL A 31 9.75 -15.16 -17.03
N ARG A 32 10.28 -16.32 -17.42
CA ARG A 32 9.48 -17.52 -17.70
C ARG A 32 8.64 -17.91 -16.47
N ASN A 33 9.25 -17.99 -15.30
CA ASN A 33 8.55 -18.37 -14.07
C ASN A 33 7.42 -17.39 -13.74
N VAL A 34 7.64 -16.08 -13.89
CA VAL A 34 6.59 -15.05 -13.69
C VAL A 34 5.45 -15.21 -14.69
N GLN A 35 5.76 -15.50 -15.96
CA GLN A 35 4.75 -15.70 -17.00
C GLN A 35 3.91 -16.97 -16.79
N THR A 36 4.54 -18.05 -16.33
CA THR A 36 3.85 -19.32 -16.05
C THR A 36 3.23 -19.37 -14.65
N PHE A 37 3.40 -18.33 -13.84
CA PHE A 37 2.90 -18.31 -12.47
C PHE A 37 1.38 -18.21 -12.46
N ASP A 38 0.73 -19.19 -11.84
CA ASP A 38 -0.72 -19.20 -11.70
C ASP A 38 -1.16 -18.31 -10.54
N TRP A 39 -1.49 -17.07 -10.86
CA TRP A 39 -1.99 -16.07 -9.93
C TRP A 39 -3.29 -16.46 -9.24
N LYS A 40 -4.15 -17.26 -9.89
CA LYS A 40 -5.47 -17.62 -9.33
C LYS A 40 -5.34 -18.64 -8.21
N ASN A 41 -4.46 -19.62 -8.38
CA ASN A 41 -4.22 -20.66 -7.38
C ASN A 41 -3.27 -20.21 -6.27
N ASN A 42 -2.48 -19.15 -6.50
CA ASN A 42 -1.48 -18.67 -5.54
C ASN A 42 -1.81 -17.29 -4.93
N LYS A 43 -3.08 -16.88 -4.94
CA LYS A 43 -3.52 -15.56 -4.42
C LYS A 43 -2.99 -15.24 -3.03
N LYS A 44 -2.98 -16.22 -2.12
CA LYS A 44 -2.47 -16.06 -0.76
C LYS A 44 -1.01 -15.58 -0.73
N TYR A 45 -0.15 -16.18 -1.54
CA TYR A 45 1.27 -15.83 -1.61
C TYR A 45 1.47 -14.48 -2.27
N VAL A 46 0.65 -14.14 -3.27
CA VAL A 46 0.68 -12.84 -3.94
C VAL A 46 0.34 -11.72 -2.96
N PHE A 47 -0.79 -11.82 -2.26
CA PHE A 47 -1.20 -10.81 -1.29
C PHE A 47 -0.24 -10.72 -0.12
N LEU A 48 0.26 -11.85 0.38
CA LEU A 48 1.28 -11.88 1.41
C LEU A 48 2.55 -11.15 0.98
N THR A 49 3.04 -11.43 -0.23
CA THR A 49 4.25 -10.79 -0.79
C THR A 49 4.04 -9.28 -0.95
N ILE A 50 2.90 -8.86 -1.51
CA ILE A 50 2.57 -7.43 -1.65
C ILE A 50 2.49 -6.75 -0.28
N THR A 51 1.89 -7.40 0.72
CA THR A 51 1.80 -6.88 2.09
C THR A 51 3.17 -6.68 2.70
N PHE A 52 4.08 -7.66 2.56
CA PHE A 52 5.46 -7.53 3.04
C PHE A 52 6.23 -6.43 2.33
N LEU A 53 6.11 -6.32 1.00
CA LEU A 53 6.74 -5.24 0.23
C LEU A 53 6.21 -3.87 0.66
N TYR A 54 4.91 -3.77 0.91
CA TYR A 54 4.28 -2.54 1.37
C TYR A 54 4.69 -2.17 2.79
N ALA A 55 4.77 -3.14 3.71
CA ALA A 55 5.31 -2.94 5.05
C ALA A 55 6.77 -2.46 4.98
N ALA A 56 7.62 -3.13 4.19
CA ALA A 56 9.00 -2.71 3.98
C ALA A 56 9.11 -1.29 3.40
N MET A 57 8.20 -0.90 2.50
CA MET A 57 8.11 0.46 2.00
C MET A 57 7.76 1.46 3.12
N ILE A 58 6.78 1.16 3.99
CA ILE A 58 6.45 2.02 5.14
C ILE A 58 7.67 2.17 6.05
N PHE A 59 8.33 1.06 6.40
CA PHE A 59 9.50 1.07 7.26
C PHE A 59 10.63 1.93 6.69
N TYR A 60 10.85 1.83 5.37
CA TYR A 60 11.82 2.66 4.65
C TYR A 60 11.45 4.15 4.65
N LEU A 61 10.17 4.48 4.52
CA LEU A 61 9.71 5.87 4.61
C LEU A 61 9.86 6.41 6.05
N SER A 62 9.59 5.56 7.04
CA SER A 62 9.74 5.84 8.46
C SER A 62 11.21 6.07 8.86
N SER A 63 12.15 5.38 8.21
CA SER A 63 13.59 5.61 8.42
C SER A 63 14.09 6.95 7.87
N ARG A 64 13.27 7.72 7.15
CA ARG A 64 13.61 9.04 6.61
C ARG A 64 13.09 10.15 7.55
N SER A 65 14.00 11.03 7.98
CA SER A 65 13.67 12.17 8.83
C SER A 65 12.99 13.32 8.11
N ASP A 66 13.12 13.40 6.77
CA ASP A 66 12.72 14.58 6.01
C ASP A 66 12.00 14.17 4.72
N ILE A 67 10.68 14.06 4.79
CA ILE A 67 9.83 14.11 3.60
C ILE A 67 9.17 15.48 3.63
N GLY A 68 9.94 16.49 3.22
CA GLY A 68 9.45 17.84 3.02
C GLY A 68 8.38 17.84 1.93
N VAL A 69 7.10 17.81 2.34
CA VAL A 69 6.00 18.12 1.43
C VAL A 69 6.20 19.58 0.99
N PRO A 70 6.28 19.88 -0.32
CA PRO A 70 6.50 21.23 -0.79
C PRO A 70 5.42 22.18 -0.27
N THR A 71 5.81 23.13 0.58
CA THR A 71 4.89 24.08 1.23
C THR A 71 4.37 25.16 0.27
N HIS A 72 4.83 25.15 -0.99
CA HIS A 72 4.53 26.16 -1.99
C HIS A 72 3.22 25.90 -2.76
N ILE A 73 2.58 24.74 -2.59
CA ILE A 73 1.35 24.38 -3.32
C ILE A 73 0.19 25.35 -2.99
N ILE A 74 0.14 25.91 -1.78
CA ILE A 74 -0.94 26.82 -1.35
C ILE A 74 -0.82 28.21 -1.99
N LYS A 75 0.35 28.60 -2.52
CA LYS A 75 0.55 29.92 -3.15
C LYS A 75 0.15 29.97 -4.62
N VAL A 76 -0.52 28.94 -5.14
CA VAL A 76 -0.96 28.90 -6.54
C VAL A 76 -2.26 29.71 -6.69
N PRO A 77 -2.38 30.61 -7.69
CA PRO A 77 -3.59 31.43 -7.90
C PRO A 77 -4.90 30.64 -7.95
N LEU A 78 -4.85 29.40 -8.45
CA LEU A 78 -5.99 28.47 -8.49
C LEU A 78 -6.53 28.12 -7.10
N VAL A 79 -5.66 28.00 -6.09
CA VAL A 79 -6.05 27.66 -4.71
C VAL A 79 -6.83 28.81 -4.07
N TYR A 80 -6.44 30.05 -4.33
CA TYR A 80 -7.18 31.23 -3.87
C TYR A 80 -8.56 31.32 -4.53
N GLN A 81 -8.65 31.10 -5.84
CA GLN A 81 -9.95 31.08 -6.55
C GLN A 81 -10.88 29.98 -6.02
N LEU A 82 -10.33 28.80 -5.73
CA LEU A 82 -11.09 27.71 -5.13
C LEU A 82 -11.55 28.06 -3.71
N ARG A 83 -10.69 28.70 -2.91
CA ARG A 83 -11.03 29.19 -1.58
C ARG A 83 -12.18 30.18 -1.63
N ASP A 84 -12.10 31.20 -2.48
CA ASP A 84 -13.14 32.23 -2.62
C ASP A 84 -14.48 31.61 -3.07
N PHE A 85 -14.43 30.63 -3.98
CA PHE A 85 -15.61 29.85 -4.38
C PHE A 85 -16.22 29.07 -3.21
N LEU A 86 -15.40 28.39 -2.41
CA LEU A 86 -15.87 27.63 -1.24
C LEU A 86 -16.45 28.54 -0.14
N GLU A 87 -15.83 29.71 0.10
CA GLU A 87 -16.36 30.72 1.04
C GLU A 87 -17.72 31.24 0.54
N SER A 88 -17.83 31.59 -0.75
CA SER A 88 -19.10 32.04 -1.35
C SER A 88 -20.20 30.97 -1.33
N SER A 89 -19.83 29.69 -1.30
CA SER A 89 -20.76 28.55 -1.22
C SER A 89 -21.13 28.15 0.22
N ASN A 90 -20.68 28.92 1.22
CA ASN A 90 -20.85 28.63 2.65
C ASN A 90 -20.25 27.27 3.08
N LEU A 91 -19.19 26.83 2.38
CA LEU A 91 -18.45 25.57 2.62
C LEU A 91 -17.13 25.84 3.37
N THR A 92 -17.14 26.79 4.31
CA THR A 92 -15.96 27.17 5.10
C THR A 92 -15.35 25.98 5.87
N PHE A 93 -16.17 25.02 6.28
CA PHE A 93 -15.70 23.76 6.88
C PHE A 93 -14.67 23.01 6.02
N ILE A 94 -14.82 23.03 4.68
CA ILE A 94 -13.87 22.36 3.78
C ILE A 94 -12.51 23.06 3.80
N ILE A 95 -12.52 24.39 3.92
CA ILE A 95 -11.30 25.21 3.99
C ILE A 95 -10.57 24.90 5.30
N ASP A 96 -11.29 24.88 6.43
CA ASP A 96 -10.73 24.54 7.74
C ASP A 96 -10.14 23.13 7.75
N LEU A 97 -10.83 22.17 7.13
CA LEU A 97 -10.34 20.79 7.00
C LEU A 97 -9.06 20.70 6.17
N VAL A 98 -8.98 21.42 5.05
CA VAL A 98 -7.81 21.44 4.17
C VAL A 98 -6.62 22.09 4.87
N GLU A 99 -6.84 23.22 5.54
CA GLU A 99 -5.80 23.92 6.31
C GLU A 99 -5.29 23.05 7.46
N TYR A 100 -6.20 22.42 8.22
CA TYR A 100 -5.84 21.48 9.29
C TYR A 100 -5.02 20.30 8.74
N SER A 101 -5.45 19.72 7.62
CA SER A 101 -4.76 18.59 6.97
C SER A 101 -3.36 18.97 6.49
N TYR A 102 -3.18 20.20 6.02
CA TYR A 102 -1.88 20.71 5.58
C TYR A 102 -0.94 20.95 6.76
N GLN A 103 -1.45 21.51 7.86
CA GLN A 103 -0.67 21.71 9.09
C GLN A 103 -0.24 20.37 9.72
N HIS A 104 -1.06 19.32 9.58
CA HIS A 104 -0.82 17.97 10.12
C HIS A 104 -0.52 16.94 9.03
N ARG A 105 0.13 17.37 7.94
CA ARG A 105 0.38 16.56 6.73
C ARG A 105 1.09 15.23 7.00
N ASP A 106 1.95 15.18 8.00
CA ASP A 106 2.63 13.97 8.44
C ASP A 106 1.66 12.97 9.04
N LYS A 107 0.75 13.40 9.94
CA LYS A 107 -0.33 12.54 10.47
C LYS A 107 -1.25 12.05 9.37
N VAL A 108 -1.60 12.92 8.42
CA VAL A 108 -2.43 12.53 7.27
C VAL A 108 -1.72 11.48 6.41
N ALA A 109 -0.42 11.63 6.17
CA ALA A 109 0.37 10.64 5.44
C ALA A 109 0.41 9.28 6.18
N HIS A 110 0.64 9.29 7.49
CA HIS A 110 0.58 8.10 8.35
C HIS A 110 -0.77 7.39 8.23
N MET A 111 -1.87 8.13 8.38
CA MET A 111 -3.22 7.59 8.21
C MET A 111 -3.41 6.92 6.84
N PHE A 112 -2.97 7.52 5.74
CA PHE A 112 -3.10 6.93 4.40
C PHE A 112 -2.20 5.71 4.17
N LEU A 113 -0.96 5.74 4.68
CA LEU A 113 -0.04 4.60 4.60
C LEU A 113 -0.63 3.40 5.34
N TYR A 114 -1.11 3.60 6.55
CA TYR A 114 -1.68 2.53 7.36
C TYR A 114 -3.07 2.10 6.91
N PHE A 115 -3.84 2.98 6.27
CA PHE A 115 -5.03 2.59 5.51
C PHE A 115 -4.68 1.61 4.39
N GLY A 116 -3.66 1.89 3.59
CA GLY A 116 -3.17 0.98 2.56
C GLY A 116 -2.68 -0.36 3.13
N LEU A 117 -1.94 -0.32 4.24
CA LEU A 117 -1.49 -1.52 4.95
C LEU A 117 -2.68 -2.35 5.44
N GLY A 118 -3.70 -1.69 6.01
CA GLY A 118 -4.93 -2.33 6.45
C GLY A 118 -5.71 -3.02 5.33
N ILE A 119 -5.68 -2.47 4.12
CA ILE A 119 -6.24 -3.12 2.92
C ILE A 119 -5.48 -4.41 2.61
N PHE A 120 -4.14 -4.34 2.53
CA PHE A 120 -3.34 -5.50 2.15
C PHE A 120 -3.35 -6.60 3.21
N LEU A 121 -3.34 -6.24 4.50
CA LEU A 121 -3.53 -7.20 5.60
C LEU A 121 -4.89 -7.89 5.50
N HIS A 122 -5.97 -7.13 5.29
CA HIS A 122 -7.30 -7.71 5.12
C HIS A 122 -7.33 -8.71 3.95
N LEU A 123 -6.83 -8.31 2.78
CA LEU A 123 -6.79 -9.17 1.60
C LEU A 123 -5.94 -10.43 1.82
N THR A 124 -4.82 -10.31 2.53
CA THR A 124 -3.96 -11.44 2.87
C THR A 124 -4.69 -12.43 3.77
N PHE A 125 -5.30 -11.97 4.87
CA PHE A 125 -6.03 -12.86 5.77
C PHE A 125 -7.27 -13.46 5.11
N ARG A 126 -8.01 -12.68 4.31
CA ARG A 126 -9.22 -13.12 3.62
C ARG A 126 -8.96 -14.16 2.52
N ASN A 127 -7.75 -14.20 1.96
CA ASN A 127 -7.34 -15.20 0.97
C ASN A 127 -6.50 -16.34 1.59
N SER A 128 -6.45 -16.45 2.92
CA SER A 128 -5.73 -17.52 3.60
C SER A 128 -6.52 -18.83 3.59
N ASP A 129 -5.82 -19.96 3.50
CA ASP A 129 -6.45 -21.29 3.62
C ASP A 129 -6.87 -21.62 5.07
N ASN A 130 -6.41 -20.83 6.05
CA ASN A 130 -6.78 -21.02 7.44
C ASN A 130 -8.15 -20.34 7.71
N PRO A 131 -9.18 -21.11 8.09
CA PRO A 131 -10.54 -20.57 8.28
C PRO A 131 -10.62 -19.53 9.41
N ILE A 132 -9.72 -19.60 10.41
CA ILE A 132 -9.65 -18.60 11.49
C ILE A 132 -9.15 -17.27 10.94
N LEU A 133 -8.06 -17.30 10.15
CA LEU A 133 -7.53 -16.08 9.51
C LEU A 133 -8.57 -15.47 8.57
N GLU A 134 -9.25 -16.29 7.78
CA GLU A 134 -10.26 -15.84 6.83
C GLU A 134 -11.48 -15.20 7.51
N LYS A 135 -11.95 -15.81 8.61
CA LYS A 135 -13.13 -15.36 9.37
C LYS A 135 -12.86 -14.10 10.16
N TYR A 136 -11.67 -13.98 10.76
CA TYR A 136 -11.29 -12.85 11.61
C TYR A 136 -10.39 -11.83 10.89
N ALA A 137 -10.36 -11.86 9.55
CA ALA A 137 -9.48 -11.03 8.72
C ALA A 137 -9.49 -9.54 9.11
N ALA A 138 -10.67 -8.97 9.34
CA ALA A 138 -10.78 -7.55 9.73
C ALA A 138 -10.16 -7.25 11.10
N VAL A 139 -10.45 -8.09 12.11
CA VAL A 139 -9.92 -7.91 13.47
C VAL A 139 -8.40 -8.12 13.48
N LEU A 140 -7.93 -9.15 12.78
CA LEU A 140 -6.50 -9.45 12.66
C LEU A 140 -5.76 -8.34 11.91
N ALA A 141 -6.35 -7.77 10.85
CA ALA A 141 -5.76 -6.64 10.15
C ALA A 141 -5.59 -5.43 11.07
N ILE A 142 -6.58 -5.11 11.91
CA ILE A 142 -6.48 -4.05 12.91
C ILE A 142 -5.38 -4.34 13.92
N VAL A 143 -5.41 -5.51 14.56
CA VAL A 143 -4.44 -5.86 15.61
C VAL A 143 -3.02 -5.85 15.06
N ILE A 144 -2.78 -6.52 13.93
CA ILE A 144 -1.44 -6.57 13.32
C ILE A 144 -1.01 -5.20 12.80
N GLY A 145 -1.92 -4.42 12.22
CA GLY A 145 -1.62 -3.07 11.76
C GLY A 145 -1.23 -2.12 12.90
N ILE A 146 -1.93 -2.19 14.04
CA ILE A 146 -1.58 -1.40 15.24
C ILE A 146 -0.24 -1.86 15.82
N LEU A 147 -0.01 -3.17 15.95
CA LEU A 147 1.28 -3.69 16.43
C LEU A 147 2.43 -3.27 15.51
N TYR A 148 2.18 -3.22 14.20
CA TYR A 148 3.13 -2.70 13.24
C TYR A 148 3.40 -1.21 13.45
N GLY A 149 2.35 -0.40 13.67
CA GLY A 149 2.47 1.03 14.03
C GLY A 149 3.30 1.27 15.29
N ILE A 150 3.05 0.48 16.34
CA ILE A 150 3.85 0.53 17.57
C ILE A 150 5.32 0.21 17.27
N SER A 151 5.59 -0.80 16.44
CA SER A 151 6.96 -1.15 16.06
C SER A 151 7.65 -0.05 15.25
N ASP A 152 6.89 0.66 14.41
CA ASP A 152 7.39 1.76 13.59
C ASP A 152 7.76 2.97 14.46
N GLU A 153 6.89 3.35 15.41
CA GLU A 153 7.20 4.42 16.37
C GLU A 153 8.42 4.11 17.23
N ILE A 154 8.56 2.85 17.69
CA ILE A 154 9.76 2.40 18.40
C ILE A 154 11.00 2.52 17.52
N HIS A 155 10.90 2.12 16.25
CA HIS A 155 12.01 2.27 15.29
C HIS A 155 12.39 3.74 15.09
N GLN A 156 11.42 4.64 14.94
CA GLN A 156 11.65 6.08 14.78
C GLN A 156 12.39 6.69 15.98
N MET A 157 12.23 6.16 17.20
CA MET A 157 13.01 6.61 18.37
C MET A 157 14.52 6.45 18.18
N TYR A 158 14.95 5.53 17.32
CA TYR A 158 16.36 5.27 17.02
C TYR A 158 16.85 5.99 15.75
N VAL A 159 15.98 6.71 15.04
CA VAL A 159 16.32 7.46 13.83
C VAL A 159 16.75 8.89 14.21
N PRO A 160 18.02 9.29 13.96
CA PRO A 160 18.48 10.63 14.29
C PRO A 160 17.66 11.72 13.60
N GLY A 161 17.18 12.69 14.37
CA GLY A 161 16.36 13.79 13.85
C GLY A 161 14.89 13.44 13.61
N ARG A 162 14.43 12.25 14.00
CA ARG A 162 13.01 11.92 14.11
C ARG A 162 12.52 12.00 15.55
N THR A 163 11.26 12.37 15.69
CA THR A 163 10.54 12.37 16.97
C THR A 163 9.41 11.38 16.87
N SER A 164 9.45 10.31 17.67
CA SER A 164 8.30 9.42 17.84
C SER A 164 7.14 10.19 18.46
N SER A 165 5.93 9.98 17.96
CA SER A 165 4.74 10.73 18.32
C SER A 165 3.57 9.77 18.54
N ILE A 166 2.97 9.83 19.72
CA ILE A 166 1.74 9.06 20.00
C ILE A 166 0.59 9.44 19.05
N HIS A 167 0.63 10.65 18.47
CA HIS A 167 -0.33 11.07 17.46
C HIS A 167 -0.17 10.35 16.13
N ASP A 168 1.04 9.90 15.80
CA ASP A 168 1.31 9.13 14.59
C ASP A 168 0.75 7.71 14.77
N LEU A 169 0.93 7.10 15.96
CA LEU A 169 0.26 5.84 16.31
C LEU A 169 -1.27 5.92 16.25
N TYR A 170 -1.86 7.05 16.68
CA TYR A 170 -3.31 7.25 16.53
C TYR A 170 -3.72 7.35 15.05
N ALA A 171 -2.97 8.11 14.24
CA ALA A 171 -3.22 8.22 12.82
C ALA A 171 -3.12 6.86 12.12
N ASP A 172 -2.10 6.06 12.46
CA ASP A 172 -1.89 4.71 11.97
C ASP A 172 -3.09 3.81 12.32
N SER A 173 -3.50 3.81 13.59
CA SER A 173 -4.64 3.03 14.09
C SER A 173 -5.95 3.41 13.40
N ILE A 174 -6.18 4.70 13.20
CA ILE A 174 -7.35 5.22 12.46
C ILE A 174 -7.30 4.74 11.00
N GLY A 175 -6.15 4.84 10.34
CA GLY A 175 -5.95 4.39 8.96
C GLY A 175 -6.35 2.93 8.76
N VAL A 176 -5.78 2.02 9.58
CA VAL A 176 -6.10 0.58 9.50
C VAL A 176 -7.58 0.32 9.77
N THR A 177 -8.17 1.05 10.71
CA THR A 177 -9.59 0.90 11.08
C THR A 177 -10.51 1.35 9.96
N ILE A 178 -10.24 2.50 9.33
CA ILE A 178 -11.00 3.01 8.19
C ILE A 178 -10.99 2.00 7.04
N ALA A 179 -9.85 1.33 6.79
CA ALA A 179 -9.77 0.27 5.78
C ALA A 179 -10.76 -0.87 6.07
N GLN A 180 -10.92 -1.27 7.33
CA GLN A 180 -11.87 -2.34 7.68
C GLN A 180 -13.32 -1.88 7.59
N VAL A 181 -13.61 -0.64 8.00
CA VAL A 181 -14.95 -0.03 7.85
C VAL A 181 -15.36 -0.01 6.38
N LEU A 182 -14.43 0.34 5.48
CA LEU A 182 -14.67 0.31 4.04
C LEU A 182 -15.10 -1.09 3.56
N PHE A 183 -14.40 -2.16 3.97
CA PHE A 183 -14.78 -3.52 3.61
C PHE A 183 -16.16 -3.92 4.14
N VAL A 184 -16.50 -3.51 5.37
CA VAL A 184 -17.84 -3.75 5.94
C VAL A 184 -18.91 -3.05 5.11
N ILE A 185 -18.72 -1.77 4.76
CA ILE A 185 -19.66 -1.01 3.93
C ILE A 185 -19.85 -1.68 2.56
N LEU A 186 -18.75 -2.04 1.89
CA LEU A 186 -18.81 -2.72 0.58
C LEU A 186 -19.55 -4.07 0.67
N LEU A 187 -19.36 -4.81 1.74
CA LEU A 187 -20.08 -6.06 1.99
C LEU A 187 -21.58 -5.80 2.18
N LEU A 188 -21.96 -4.80 2.98
CA LEU A 188 -23.36 -4.45 3.22
C LEU A 188 -24.07 -4.01 1.92
N ILE A 189 -23.41 -3.18 1.10
CA ILE A 189 -23.92 -2.76 -0.22
C ILE A 189 -24.11 -3.98 -1.12
N GLY A 190 -23.14 -4.91 -1.15
CA GLY A 190 -23.21 -6.14 -1.93
C GLY A 190 -24.36 -7.06 -1.50
N LEU A 191 -24.60 -7.20 -0.19
CA LEU A 191 -25.73 -7.96 0.35
C LEU A 191 -27.07 -7.32 0.02
N TYR A 192 -27.17 -6.01 0.14
CA TYR A 192 -28.37 -5.25 -0.24
C TYR A 192 -28.74 -5.46 -1.71
N GLY A 193 -27.76 -5.34 -2.61
CA GLY A 193 -27.97 -5.57 -4.05
C GLY A 193 -28.42 -7.00 -4.39
N ARG A 194 -27.85 -8.01 -3.73
CA ARG A 194 -28.26 -9.42 -3.91
C ARG A 194 -29.69 -9.69 -3.43
N LYS A 195 -30.09 -9.07 -2.31
CA LYS A 195 -31.45 -9.20 -1.78
C LYS A 195 -32.48 -8.62 -2.76
N LYS A 196 -32.24 -7.40 -3.26
CA LYS A 196 -33.11 -6.74 -4.23
C LYS A 196 -33.31 -7.56 -5.50
N LYS A 197 -32.21 -8.08 -6.08
CA LYS A 197 -32.29 -8.92 -7.29
C LYS A 197 -33.12 -10.19 -7.08
N LYS A 198 -33.03 -10.80 -5.89
CA LYS A 198 -33.81 -12.00 -5.54
C LYS A 198 -35.31 -11.69 -5.41
N GLU A 199 -35.66 -10.49 -4.94
CA GLU A 199 -37.04 -10.02 -4.84
C GLU A 199 -37.64 -9.72 -6.23
N GLU A 200 -36.88 -9.06 -7.11
CA GLU A 200 -37.27 -8.81 -8.52
C GLU A 200 -37.52 -10.12 -9.28
N THR A 201 -36.59 -11.09 -9.20
CA THR A 201 -36.77 -12.40 -9.87
C THR A 201 -37.98 -13.19 -9.35
N ARG A 202 -38.37 -12.99 -8.09
CA ARG A 202 -39.56 -13.65 -7.51
C ARG A 202 -40.87 -12.98 -7.96
N GLN A 203 -40.85 -11.69 -8.26
CA GLN A 203 -42.01 -10.98 -8.80
C GLN A 203 -42.25 -11.30 -10.28
N ASP A 204 -41.18 -11.51 -11.06
CA ASP A 204 -41.30 -11.91 -12.49
C ASP A 204 -41.80 -13.35 -12.70
N GLN A 205 -41.82 -14.18 -11.65
CA GLN A 205 -42.26 -15.58 -11.69
C GLN A 205 -43.70 -15.80 -11.19
N VAL A 206 -44.40 -14.73 -10.77
CA VAL A 206 -45.80 -14.75 -10.28
C VAL A 206 -46.70 -14.06 -11.29
#